data_AF-A0A511BQ67-F1
#
_entry.id   AF-A0A511BQ67-F1
#
_cell.length_a   1.000
_cell.length_b   1.000
_cell.length_c   1.000
_cell.angle_alpha   90.00
_cell.angle_beta   90.00
_cell.angle_gamma   90.00
#
_symmetry.space_group_name_H-M   'P 1'
#
loop_
_entity.id
_entity.type
_entity.pdbx_description
1 polymer ?
#
loop_
_entity_poly.entity_id
_entity_poly.type
_entity_poly.pdbx_seq_one_letter_code
_entity_poly.pdbx_strand_id
1 'polypeptide(L)'
;MRPFLLPCILTALTLLTGCAGKGGGGVMENRSPSVLLTSYAIANGMAEHGLISRILRHDANRADIARLIAVDHNTWISIRRAAAAPTRANYRLADEGIARILDFSTSVEGVPATDRPARGALSPQPQRIR
;
A
#
# COMPACT_ATOMS: atom_id res chain seq x y z
N MET A 1 58.24 -11.48 11.90
CA MET A 1 58.03 -10.59 10.74
C MET A 1 56.53 -10.50 10.53
N ARG A 2 56.02 -9.28 10.68
CA ARG A 2 54.63 -8.97 11.05
C ARG A 2 53.71 -8.92 9.83
N PRO A 3 52.43 -9.29 10.00
CA PRO A 3 51.45 -9.47 8.93
C PRO A 3 51.06 -8.13 8.28
N PHE A 4 51.25 -8.06 6.96
CA PHE A 4 51.01 -6.86 6.14
C PHE A 4 49.77 -6.98 5.25
N LEU A 5 48.76 -7.76 5.67
CA LEU A 5 47.58 -8.08 4.84
C LEU A 5 46.23 -7.75 5.49
N LEU A 6 46.21 -6.97 6.58
CA LEU A 6 44.97 -6.58 7.26
C LEU A 6 44.30 -5.26 6.81
N PRO A 7 44.92 -4.29 6.09
CA PRO A 7 44.23 -3.01 5.87
C PRO A 7 43.31 -3.01 4.65
N CYS A 8 43.42 -3.96 3.72
CA CYS A 8 42.61 -3.97 2.48
C CYS A 8 41.20 -4.56 2.65
N ILE A 9 40.95 -5.38 3.67
CA ILE A 9 39.64 -6.01 3.86
C ILE A 9 38.67 -5.06 4.56
N LEU A 10 39.17 -4.16 5.42
CA LEU A 10 38.32 -3.24 6.18
C LEU A 10 37.74 -2.09 5.34
N THR A 11 38.42 -1.66 4.27
CA THR A 11 37.91 -0.62 3.35
C THR A 11 36.85 -1.14 2.38
N ALA A 12 36.81 -2.45 2.11
CA ALA A 12 35.78 -3.07 1.27
C ALA A 12 34.42 -3.14 1.99
N LEU A 13 34.40 -3.36 3.31
CA LEU A 13 33.13 -3.44 4.07
C LEU A 13 32.42 -2.08 4.26
N THR A 14 33.15 -0.96 4.18
CA THR A 14 32.55 0.38 4.27
C THR A 14 31.90 0.83 2.96
N LEU A 15 32.21 0.19 1.82
CA LEU A 15 31.58 0.50 0.53
C LEU A 15 30.25 -0.26 0.31
N LEU A 16 30.01 -1.35 1.05
CA LEU A 16 28.75 -2.12 0.99
C LEU A 16 27.64 -1.57 1.91
N THR A 17 27.97 -0.70 2.86
CA THR A 17 26.99 -0.09 3.78
C THR A 17 26.31 1.16 3.24
N GLY A 18 26.63 1.58 2.00
CA GLY A 18 26.05 2.77 1.34
C GLY A 18 24.70 2.56 0.63
N CYS A 19 24.24 1.32 0.45
CA CYS A 19 22.96 1.03 -0.24
C CYS A 19 21.75 0.90 0.69
N ALA A 20 21.90 1.20 1.99
CA ALA A 20 20.75 1.44 2.88
C ALA A 20 20.31 2.90 2.80
N GLY A 21 20.15 3.40 1.57
CA GLY A 21 19.64 4.72 1.27
C GLY A 21 18.15 4.79 1.59
N LYS A 22 17.82 5.35 2.75
CA LYS A 22 16.64 6.19 2.98
C LYS A 22 15.31 5.52 2.60
N GLY A 23 14.79 4.71 3.52
CA GLY A 23 13.40 4.22 3.56
C GLY A 23 12.38 5.36 3.72
N GLY A 24 12.23 6.18 2.68
CA GLY A 24 11.37 7.36 2.67
C GLY A 24 10.83 7.63 1.28
N GLY A 25 9.95 6.75 0.79
CA GLY A 25 8.99 7.06 -0.26
C GLY A 25 9.49 7.02 -1.71
N GLY A 26 9.94 5.85 -2.20
CA GLY A 26 10.25 5.66 -3.63
C GLY A 26 9.45 4.55 -4.33
N VAL A 27 8.77 3.67 -3.58
CA VAL A 27 8.01 2.53 -4.15
C VAL A 27 6.72 2.98 -4.85
N MET A 28 6.21 4.19 -4.54
CA MET A 28 4.97 4.73 -5.13
C MET A 28 5.19 5.80 -6.21
N GLU A 29 6.44 6.20 -6.48
CA GLU A 29 6.72 7.30 -7.42
C GLU A 29 6.75 6.85 -8.89
N ASN A 30 6.79 5.53 -9.15
CA ASN A 30 6.94 4.93 -10.48
C ASN A 30 5.82 3.94 -10.86
N ARG A 31 4.59 4.07 -10.32
CA ARG A 31 3.47 3.25 -10.83
C ARG A 31 3.01 3.80 -12.18
N SER A 32 3.09 2.99 -13.22
CA SER A 32 2.52 3.36 -14.51
C SER A 32 1.00 3.57 -14.36
N PRO A 33 0.38 4.47 -15.14
CA PRO A 33 -1.07 4.63 -15.17
C PRO A 33 -1.82 3.29 -15.38
N SER A 34 -1.21 2.34 -16.11
CA SER A 34 -1.74 0.99 -16.28
C SER A 34 -1.91 0.24 -14.96
N VAL A 35 -0.94 0.32 -14.04
CA VAL A 35 -1.02 -0.34 -12.72
C VAL A 35 -2.16 0.26 -11.88
N LEU A 36 -2.33 1.59 -11.92
CA LEU A 36 -3.47 2.24 -11.26
C LEU A 36 -4.79 1.73 -11.82
N LEU A 37 -4.92 1.68 -13.14
CA LEU A 37 -6.14 1.24 -13.81
C LEU A 37 -6.47 -0.22 -13.49
N THR A 38 -5.47 -1.10 -13.51
CA THR A 38 -5.64 -2.51 -13.13
C THR A 38 -6.05 -2.64 -11.67
N SER A 39 -5.39 -1.91 -10.76
CA SER A 39 -5.73 -1.93 -9.33
C SER A 39 -7.16 -1.45 -9.07
N TYR A 40 -7.58 -0.40 -9.79
CA TYR A 40 -8.94 0.12 -9.75
C TYR A 40 -9.96 -0.91 -10.26
N ALA A 41 -9.71 -1.55 -11.40
CA ALA A 41 -10.61 -2.57 -11.93
C ALA A 41 -10.80 -3.76 -10.96
N ILE A 42 -9.70 -4.21 -10.33
CA ILE A 42 -9.75 -5.27 -9.31
C ILE A 42 -10.56 -4.80 -8.10
N ALA A 43 -10.26 -3.60 -7.58
CA ALA A 43 -10.95 -3.05 -6.42
C ALA A 43 -12.45 -2.90 -6.67
N ASN A 44 -12.86 -2.43 -7.86
CA ASN A 44 -14.26 -2.28 -8.21
C ASN A 44 -14.97 -3.64 -8.29
N GLY A 45 -14.35 -4.64 -8.93
CA GLY A 45 -14.90 -5.99 -8.97
C GLY A 45 -15.07 -6.60 -7.56
N MET A 46 -14.11 -6.39 -6.66
CA MET A 46 -14.20 -6.82 -5.27
C MET A 46 -15.31 -6.09 -4.49
N ALA A 47 -15.42 -4.78 -4.68
CA ALA A 47 -16.42 -3.94 -4.03
C ALA A 47 -17.85 -4.27 -4.50
N GLU A 48 -18.05 -4.45 -5.80
CA GLU A 48 -19.32 -4.88 -6.39
C GLU A 48 -19.73 -6.25 -5.84
N HIS A 49 -18.82 -7.22 -5.83
CA HIS A 49 -19.09 -8.54 -5.26
C HIS A 49 -19.43 -8.46 -3.76
N GLY A 50 -18.69 -7.64 -3.00
CA GLY A 50 -18.96 -7.40 -1.59
C GLY A 50 -20.33 -6.79 -1.34
N LEU A 51 -20.70 -5.78 -2.12
CA LEU A 51 -22.00 -5.14 -2.05
C LEU A 51 -23.15 -6.10 -2.42
N ILE A 52 -23.00 -6.86 -3.50
CA ILE A 52 -23.97 -7.90 -3.90
C ILE A 52 -24.16 -8.92 -2.77
N SER A 53 -23.06 -9.39 -2.18
CA SER A 53 -23.10 -10.34 -1.06
C SER A 53 -23.85 -9.77 0.15
N ARG A 54 -23.64 -8.49 0.48
CA ARG A 54 -24.38 -7.80 1.54
C ARG A 54 -25.87 -7.63 1.19
N ILE A 55 -26.21 -7.33 -0.07
CA ILE A 55 -27.60 -7.23 -0.53
C ILE A 55 -28.32 -8.58 -0.36
N LEU A 56 -27.68 -9.69 -0.78
CA LEU A 56 -28.24 -11.04 -0.65
C LEU A 56 -28.45 -11.46 0.81
N ARG A 57 -27.63 -10.93 1.74
CA ARG A 57 -27.80 -11.13 3.19
C ARG A 57 -28.72 -10.10 3.86
N HIS A 58 -29.29 -9.17 3.11
CA HIS A 58 -30.06 -8.03 3.63
C HIS A 58 -29.26 -7.07 4.56
N ASP A 59 -27.93 -7.06 4.44
CA ASP A 59 -26.97 -6.24 5.22
C ASP A 59 -26.52 -4.97 4.46
N ALA A 60 -27.18 -4.62 3.37
CA ALA A 60 -26.92 -3.41 2.59
C ALA A 60 -28.22 -2.66 2.32
N ASN A 61 -28.14 -1.33 2.36
CA ASN A 61 -29.25 -0.44 2.06
C ASN A 61 -28.94 0.46 0.84
N ARG A 62 -29.92 1.27 0.43
CA ARG A 62 -29.77 2.19 -0.71
C ARG A 62 -28.64 3.19 -0.54
N ALA A 63 -28.34 3.61 0.70
CA ALA A 63 -27.25 4.54 0.96
C ALA A 63 -25.89 3.87 0.75
N ASP A 64 -25.73 2.58 1.05
CA ASP A 64 -24.50 1.82 0.74
C ASP A 64 -24.22 1.81 -0.77
N ILE A 65 -25.26 1.52 -1.57
CA ILE A 65 -25.16 1.49 -3.04
C ILE A 65 -24.79 2.88 -3.58
N ALA A 66 -25.51 3.92 -3.15
CA ALA A 66 -25.24 5.29 -3.56
C ALA A 66 -23.82 5.73 -3.17
N ARG A 67 -23.34 5.30 -2.00
CA ARG A 67 -21.99 5.60 -1.52
C ARG A 67 -20.93 4.93 -2.38
N LEU A 68 -21.10 3.65 -2.74
CA LEU A 68 -20.14 2.98 -3.63
C LEU A 68 -20.08 3.69 -4.99
N ILE A 69 -21.22 4.01 -5.61
CA ILE A 69 -21.26 4.74 -6.89
C ILE A 69 -20.52 6.08 -6.79
N ALA A 70 -20.73 6.83 -5.73
CA ALA A 70 -20.06 8.12 -5.53
C ALA A 70 -18.54 7.96 -5.33
N VAL A 71 -18.12 6.97 -4.55
CA VAL A 71 -16.70 6.68 -4.32
C VAL A 71 -16.01 6.22 -5.60
N ASP A 72 -16.66 5.32 -6.34
CA ASP A 72 -16.19 4.81 -7.63
C ASP A 72 -15.98 5.95 -8.64
N HIS A 73 -17.01 6.77 -8.87
CA HIS A 73 -16.94 7.89 -9.80
C HIS A 73 -15.82 8.89 -9.46
N ASN A 74 -15.69 9.26 -8.18
CA ASN A 74 -14.66 10.19 -7.74
C ASN A 74 -13.24 9.60 -7.86
N THR A 75 -13.12 8.29 -7.65
CA THR A 75 -11.85 7.57 -7.82
C THR A 75 -11.45 7.55 -9.30
N TRP A 76 -12.39 7.27 -10.20
CA TRP A 76 -12.16 7.35 -11.64
C TRP A 76 -11.66 8.73 -12.09
N ILE A 77 -12.27 9.81 -11.60
CA ILE A 77 -11.80 11.18 -11.89
C ILE A 77 -10.34 11.37 -11.42
N SER A 78 -9.99 10.85 -10.24
CA SER A 78 -8.65 10.94 -9.68
C SER A 78 -7.62 10.16 -10.50
N ILE A 79 -7.97 8.97 -10.97
CA ILE A 79 -7.14 8.15 -11.86
C ILE A 79 -6.90 8.85 -13.19
N ARG A 80 -7.95 9.40 -13.82
CA ARG A 80 -7.80 10.19 -15.06
C ARG A 80 -6.87 11.38 -14.85
N ARG A 81 -6.98 12.08 -13.72
CA ARG A 81 -6.09 13.20 -13.37
C ARG A 81 -4.64 12.73 -13.21
N ALA A 82 -4.41 11.60 -12.55
CA ALA A 82 -3.08 11.02 -12.40
C ALA A 82 -2.48 10.58 -13.75
N ALA A 83 -3.29 10.03 -14.65
CA ALA A 83 -2.86 9.66 -16.00
C ALA A 83 -2.52 10.87 -16.87
N ALA A 84 -3.30 11.96 -16.78
CA ALA A 84 -3.06 13.18 -17.55
C ALA A 84 -1.91 14.04 -16.98
N ALA A 85 -1.74 14.05 -15.66
CA ALA A 85 -0.72 14.82 -14.95
C ALA A 85 -0.07 13.92 -13.86
N PRO A 86 1.00 13.17 -14.19
CA PRO A 86 1.57 12.13 -13.33
C PRO A 86 2.44 12.72 -12.21
N THR A 87 1.79 13.40 -11.27
CA THR A 87 2.43 13.92 -10.06
C THR A 87 2.20 12.97 -8.89
N ARG A 88 3.16 12.90 -7.95
CA ARG A 88 3.03 12.11 -6.70
C ARG A 88 1.72 12.41 -5.96
N ALA A 89 1.30 13.67 -5.94
CA ALA A 89 0.05 14.08 -5.31
C ALA A 89 -1.19 13.47 -6.00
N ASN A 90 -1.22 13.46 -7.33
CA ASN A 90 -2.34 12.87 -8.09
C ASN A 90 -2.38 11.34 -7.95
N TYR A 91 -1.23 10.67 -7.98
CA TYR A 91 -1.15 9.22 -7.70
C TYR A 91 -1.69 8.88 -6.32
N ARG A 92 -1.28 9.64 -5.28
CA ARG A 92 -1.77 9.44 -3.92
C ARG A 92 -3.29 9.62 -3.81
N LEU A 93 -3.86 10.64 -4.46
CA LEU A 93 -5.31 10.84 -4.47
C LEU A 93 -6.05 9.67 -5.15
N ALA A 94 -5.48 9.13 -6.23
CA ALA A 94 -6.03 7.94 -6.90
C ALA A 94 -5.97 6.70 -5.98
N ASP A 95 -4.84 6.47 -5.31
CA ASP A 95 -4.67 5.36 -4.37
C ASP A 95 -5.64 5.47 -3.17
N GLU A 96 -5.82 6.68 -2.61
CA GLU A 96 -6.81 6.95 -1.55
C GLU A 96 -8.26 6.70 -2.03
N GLY A 97 -8.55 6.93 -3.31
CA GLY A 97 -9.81 6.54 -3.93
C GLY A 97 -9.98 5.03 -3.99
N ILE A 98 -8.97 4.31 -4.51
CA ILE A 98 -8.98 2.84 -4.62
C ILE A 98 -9.14 2.19 -3.23
N ALA A 99 -8.45 2.69 -2.21
CA ALA A 99 -8.61 2.20 -0.84
C ALA A 99 -10.05 2.34 -0.32
N ARG A 100 -10.73 3.46 -0.63
CA ARG A 100 -12.14 3.66 -0.26
C ARG A 100 -13.10 2.75 -1.01
N ILE A 101 -12.78 2.36 -2.24
CA ILE A 101 -13.56 1.33 -2.96
C ILE A 101 -13.44 -0.01 -2.22
N LEU A 102 -12.23 -0.37 -1.79
CA LEU A 102 -11.97 -1.63 -1.08
C LEU A 102 -12.70 -1.74 0.27
N ASP A 103 -13.13 -0.63 0.89
CA ASP A 103 -13.97 -0.65 2.09
C ASP A 103 -15.32 -1.37 1.88
N PHE A 104 -15.76 -1.53 0.63
CA PHE A 104 -16.99 -2.25 0.26
C PHE A 104 -16.75 -3.73 -0.08
N SER A 105 -15.48 -4.17 -0.14
CA SER A 105 -15.14 -5.55 -0.48
C SER A 105 -15.51 -6.53 0.64
N THR A 106 -15.69 -7.81 0.29
CA THR A 106 -15.83 -8.86 1.29
C THR A 106 -14.53 -9.01 2.08
N SER A 107 -14.62 -8.92 3.41
CA SER A 107 -13.49 -9.29 4.27
C SER A 107 -13.21 -10.78 4.15
N VAL A 108 -11.94 -11.15 4.08
CA VAL A 108 -11.52 -12.55 4.19
C VAL A 108 -11.48 -12.89 5.68
N GLU A 109 -12.43 -13.71 6.14
CA GLU A 109 -12.45 -14.20 7.51
C GLU A 109 -11.14 -14.95 7.83
N GLY A 110 -10.50 -14.61 8.96
CA GLY A 110 -9.29 -15.29 9.44
C GLY A 110 -7.96 -14.57 9.16
N VAL A 111 -7.93 -13.46 8.44
CA VAL A 111 -6.74 -12.59 8.38
C VAL A 111 -6.84 -11.57 9.52
N PRO A 112 -5.95 -11.60 10.53
CA PRO A 112 -5.95 -10.57 11.55
C PRO A 112 -5.78 -9.21 10.85
N ALA A 113 -6.68 -8.26 11.15
CA ALA A 113 -6.50 -6.87 10.76
C ALA A 113 -5.08 -6.49 11.18
N THR A 114 -4.22 -6.16 10.22
CA THR A 114 -2.86 -5.76 10.54
C THR A 114 -2.99 -4.50 11.38
N ASP A 115 -2.79 -4.64 12.70
CA ASP A 115 -2.61 -3.53 13.61
C ASP A 115 -1.52 -2.67 13.00
N ARG A 116 -1.93 -1.54 12.41
CA ARG A 116 -1.02 -0.50 11.95
C ARG A 116 -0.22 -0.13 13.19
N PRO A 117 1.08 -0.45 13.29
CA PRO A 117 1.80 -0.25 14.53
C PRO A 117 1.72 1.24 14.89
N ALA A 118 1.18 1.52 16.07
CA ALA A 118 1.23 2.85 16.65
C ALA A 118 2.68 3.31 16.56
N ARG A 119 2.88 4.46 15.93
CA ARG A 119 4.19 5.04 15.66
C ARG A 119 4.83 5.37 17.02
N GLY A 120 5.60 4.43 17.58
CA GLY A 120 6.35 4.61 18.82
C GLY A 120 6.15 3.51 19.86
N ALA A 121 6.68 2.31 19.61
CA ALA A 121 7.01 1.35 20.67
C ALA A 121 7.98 0.28 20.14
N LEU A 122 9.24 0.66 19.91
CA LEU A 122 10.34 -0.30 19.86
C LEU A 122 11.27 0.02 21.02
N SER A 123 10.98 -0.56 22.18
CA SER A 123 12.02 -0.82 23.19
C SER A 123 12.61 -2.20 22.89
N PRO A 124 13.94 -2.32 22.72
CA PRO A 124 14.55 -3.62 22.45
C PRO A 124 14.63 -4.43 23.75
N GLN A 125 14.00 -5.61 23.80
CA GLN A 125 14.33 -6.60 24.82
C GLN A 125 15.56 -7.42 24.39
N PRO A 126 16.49 -7.72 25.32
CA PRO A 126 17.67 -8.52 25.01
C PRO A 126 17.29 -10.01 24.91
N GLN A 127 17.60 -10.63 23.76
CA GLN A 127 17.44 -12.07 23.57
C GLN A 127 18.42 -12.82 24.48
N ARG A 128 17.89 -13.64 25.41
CA ARG A 128 18.66 -14.69 26.08
C ARG A 128 18.82 -15.87 25.13
N ILE A 129 20.05 -16.12 24.71
CA ILE A 129 20.45 -17.33 24.01
C ILE A 129 20.53 -18.46 25.06
N ARG A 130 19.88 -19.59 24.79
CA ARG A 130 20.16 -20.88 25.43
C ARG A 130 20.92 -21.74 24.43
#